data_AF-A0A2E0JC81-F1
#
_entry.id   AF-A0A2E0JC81-F1
#
_cell.length_a   1.000
_cell.length_b   1.000
_cell.length_c   1.000
_cell.angle_alpha   90.00
_cell.angle_beta   90.00
_cell.angle_gamma   90.00
#
_symmetry.space_group_name_H-M   'P 1'
#
loop_
_entity.id
_entity.type
_entity.pdbx_description
1 polymer ?
#
loop_
_entity_poly.entity_id
_entity_poly.type
_entity_poly.pdbx_seq_one_letter_code
_entity_poly.pdbx_strand_id
1 'polypeptide(L)'
;MRGGRILWGQIAVVFTIVLVMTWAATQWVAFRLGFQPQLGAPWFELADLPVYYPPAFFWWWFSFDAYAPAIFIEGAIIAASGGFIAIGAAILMSIIRAREAKNVATYGSARWAEDREIRAAGLLGPDGVVLGRYDRDYLRHDGPEHVLCFAPTRSGKGVGLVVPTLLTWPASAIVHDIKGENWTLTAGFRAKHGRVLLFDPTNARSSAYNPLLEVRQGEWEVRDVQNIADILVDPEGSLDKRNHWEKTSHSLLVGA
;
A
#
# COMPACT_ATOMS: atom_id res chain seq x y z
N MET A 1 -19.65 10.45 17.54
CA MET A 1 -20.03 9.27 18.35
C MET A 1 -20.89 8.35 17.49
N ARG A 2 -20.33 7.27 16.92
CA ARG A 2 -21.12 6.23 16.24
C ARG A 2 -21.55 5.22 17.29
N GLY A 3 -22.86 5.07 17.50
CA GLY A 3 -23.44 4.10 18.43
C GLY A 3 -22.88 2.70 18.19
N GLY A 4 -22.61 1.98 19.28
CA GLY A 4 -21.97 0.68 19.25
C GLY A 4 -22.71 -0.28 18.32
N ARG A 5 -22.05 -0.73 17.25
CA ARG A 5 -22.54 -1.86 16.48
C ARG A 5 -22.56 -3.06 17.42
N ILE A 6 -23.76 -3.53 17.73
CA ILE A 6 -23.99 -4.75 18.50
C ILE A 6 -23.19 -5.88 17.85
N LEU A 7 -22.49 -6.66 18.69
CA LEU A 7 -21.54 -7.70 18.28
C LEU A 7 -22.25 -8.99 17.82
N TRP A 8 -23.23 -8.86 16.92
CA TRP A 8 -24.08 -9.98 16.49
C TRP A 8 -23.29 -11.20 16.02
N GLY A 9 -22.18 -11.00 15.29
CA GLY A 9 -21.31 -12.10 14.85
C GLY A 9 -20.61 -12.82 16.00
N GLN A 10 -20.03 -12.10 16.96
CA GLN A 10 -19.36 -12.73 18.12
C GLN A 10 -20.37 -13.42 19.04
N ILE A 11 -21.54 -12.80 19.24
CA ILE A 11 -22.64 -13.38 20.01
C ILE A 11 -23.12 -14.68 19.35
N ALA A 12 -23.32 -14.69 18.03
CA ALA A 12 -23.74 -15.87 17.29
C ALA A 12 -22.72 -17.01 17.40
N VAL A 13 -21.41 -16.73 17.28
CA VAL A 13 -20.36 -17.75 17.42
C VAL A 13 -20.31 -18.32 18.84
N VAL A 14 -20.33 -17.46 19.86
CA VAL A 14 -20.35 -17.90 21.28
C VAL A 14 -21.58 -18.77 21.55
N PHE A 15 -22.76 -18.32 21.12
CA PHE A 15 -24.00 -19.07 21.30
C PHE A 15 -23.95 -20.42 20.58
N THR A 16 -23.41 -20.47 19.36
CA THR A 16 -23.26 -21.71 18.59
C THR A 16 -22.33 -22.70 19.28
N ILE A 17 -21.20 -22.23 19.81
CA ILE A 17 -20.26 -23.09 20.56
C ILE A 17 -20.96 -23.69 21.78
N VAL A 18 -21.64 -22.87 22.59
CA VAL A 18 -22.35 -23.35 23.79
C VAL A 18 -23.45 -24.34 23.41
N LEU A 19 -24.23 -24.05 22.35
CA LEU A 19 -25.28 -24.93 21.88
C LEU A 19 -24.73 -26.29 21.41
N VAL A 20 -23.67 -26.28 20.59
CA VAL A 20 -23.03 -27.51 20.07
C VAL A 20 -22.46 -28.35 21.21
N MET A 21 -21.79 -27.73 22.18
CA MET A 21 -21.20 -28.46 23.30
C MET A 21 -22.24 -29.00 24.27
N THR A 22 -23.33 -28.27 24.47
CA THR A 22 -24.50 -28.76 25.21
C THR A 22 -25.17 -29.93 24.48
N TRP A 23 -25.27 -29.85 23.15
CA TRP A 23 -25.82 -30.94 22.35
C TRP A 23 -24.94 -32.18 22.36
N ALA A 24 -23.62 -31.99 22.28
CA ALA A 24 -22.63 -33.06 22.40
C ALA A 24 -22.71 -33.74 23.78
N ALA A 25 -22.85 -32.97 24.86
CA ALA A 25 -23.08 -33.51 26.20
C ALA A 25 -24.36 -34.37 26.26
N THR A 26 -25.45 -33.88 25.67
CA THR A 26 -26.70 -34.63 25.56
C THR A 26 -26.53 -35.94 24.80
N GLN A 27 -25.93 -35.92 23.60
CA GLN A 27 -25.72 -37.16 22.84
C GLN A 27 -24.76 -38.11 23.55
N TRP A 28 -23.72 -37.59 24.21
CA TRP A 28 -22.77 -38.38 24.98
C TRP A 28 -23.44 -39.15 26.11
N VAL A 29 -24.28 -38.46 26.90
CA VAL A 29 -25.01 -39.09 28.00
C VAL A 29 -26.03 -40.10 27.48
N ALA A 30 -26.76 -39.77 26.40
CA ALA A 30 -27.70 -40.70 25.78
C ALA A 30 -27.02 -41.98 25.28
N PHE A 31 -25.86 -41.83 24.63
CA PHE A 31 -25.03 -42.95 24.17
C PHE A 31 -24.53 -43.79 25.35
N ARG A 32 -24.03 -43.17 26.42
CA ARG A 32 -23.50 -43.87 27.60
C ARG A 32 -24.56 -44.59 28.41
N LEU A 33 -25.81 -44.14 28.35
CA LEU A 33 -26.96 -44.83 28.93
C LEU A 33 -27.60 -45.84 27.97
N GLY A 34 -27.08 -45.97 26.74
CA GLY A 34 -27.56 -46.95 25.76
C GLY A 34 -28.91 -46.59 25.14
N PHE A 35 -29.23 -45.30 25.02
CA PHE A 35 -30.45 -44.80 24.39
C PHE A 35 -31.74 -45.42 24.96
N GLN A 36 -31.78 -45.57 26.28
CA GLN A 36 -32.90 -46.17 26.98
C GLN A 36 -34.22 -45.42 26.75
N PRO A 37 -35.37 -46.13 26.65
CA PRO A 37 -36.69 -45.50 26.48
C PRO A 37 -37.04 -44.48 27.58
N GLN A 38 -36.47 -44.61 28.78
CA GLN A 38 -36.66 -43.72 29.92
C GLN A 38 -36.10 -42.31 29.70
N LEU A 39 -35.21 -42.13 28.71
CA LEU A 39 -34.71 -40.81 28.30
C LEU A 39 -35.75 -39.99 27.51
N GLY A 40 -36.88 -40.61 27.14
CA GLY A 40 -37.95 -40.02 26.36
C GLY A 40 -37.81 -40.30 24.86
N ALA A 41 -38.75 -39.78 24.09
CA ALA A 41 -38.72 -39.90 22.63
C ALA A 41 -37.56 -39.08 22.04
N PRO A 42 -36.80 -39.65 21.07
CA PRO A 42 -35.81 -38.87 20.33
C PRO A 42 -36.48 -37.74 19.56
N TRP A 43 -35.73 -36.67 19.32
CA TRP A 43 -36.19 -35.56 18.50
C TRP A 43 -36.31 -35.96 17.03
N PHE A 44 -35.33 -36.74 16.55
CA PHE A 44 -35.33 -37.41 15.25
C PHE A 44 -34.30 -38.55 15.27
N GLU A 45 -34.29 -39.37 14.24
CA GLU A 45 -33.28 -40.43 14.04
C GLU A 45 -32.38 -40.07 12.86
N LEU A 46 -31.08 -40.28 13.01
CA LEU A 46 -30.09 -40.05 11.96
C LEU A 46 -29.20 -41.29 11.84
N ALA A 47 -29.27 -41.99 10.71
CA ALA A 47 -28.54 -43.24 10.47
C ALA A 47 -28.76 -44.26 11.61
N ASP A 48 -30.03 -44.49 11.96
CA ASP A 48 -30.48 -45.40 13.03
C ASP A 48 -29.99 -45.02 14.44
N LEU A 49 -29.44 -43.82 14.63
CA LEU A 49 -29.09 -43.27 15.94
C LEU A 49 -30.14 -42.25 16.41
N PRO A 50 -30.74 -42.43 17.60
CA PRO A 50 -31.69 -41.48 18.16
C PRO A 50 -30.97 -40.19 18.59
N VAL A 51 -31.43 -39.06 18.05
CA VAL A 51 -30.89 -37.73 18.34
C VAL A 51 -31.83 -36.97 19.26
N TYR A 52 -31.34 -36.63 20.45
CA TYR A 52 -32.09 -35.86 21.45
C TYR A 52 -31.90 -34.34 21.34
N TYR A 53 -32.86 -33.58 21.88
CA TYR A 53 -32.82 -32.11 21.91
C TYR A 53 -31.71 -31.60 22.86
N PRO A 54 -30.93 -30.55 22.51
CA PRO A 54 -29.74 -30.17 23.26
C PRO A 54 -29.95 -29.92 24.77
N PRO A 55 -31.04 -29.29 25.23
CA PRO A 55 -31.28 -29.14 26.67
C PRO A 55 -31.66 -30.41 27.46
N ALA A 56 -31.88 -31.55 26.81
CA ALA A 56 -32.37 -32.78 27.48
C ALA A 56 -31.43 -33.26 28.59
N PHE A 57 -30.13 -33.08 28.40
CA PHE A 57 -29.10 -33.38 29.39
C PHE A 57 -29.41 -32.80 30.77
N PHE A 58 -29.86 -31.55 30.88
CA PHE A 58 -30.13 -30.92 32.18
C PHE A 58 -31.31 -31.57 32.91
N TRP A 59 -32.35 -31.97 32.16
CA TRP A 59 -33.51 -32.64 32.72
C TRP A 59 -33.16 -34.05 33.19
N TRP A 60 -32.37 -34.78 32.40
CA TRP A 60 -31.87 -36.10 32.77
C TRP A 60 -30.94 -36.04 33.96
N TRP A 61 -30.07 -35.03 34.03
CA TRP A 61 -29.21 -34.82 35.17
C TRP A 61 -30.07 -34.65 36.43
N PHE A 62 -31.02 -33.72 36.42
CA PHE A 62 -31.91 -33.52 37.55
C PHE A 62 -32.67 -34.80 37.99
N SER A 63 -33.11 -35.61 37.03
CA SER A 63 -33.97 -36.76 37.29
C SER A 63 -33.22 -38.06 37.62
N PHE A 64 -32.02 -38.24 37.07
CA PHE A 64 -31.35 -39.55 37.02
C PHE A 64 -29.90 -39.55 37.56
N ASP A 65 -29.36 -38.41 38.00
CA ASP A 65 -27.98 -38.31 38.50
C ASP A 65 -27.66 -39.29 39.63
N ALA A 66 -28.60 -39.53 40.53
CA ALA A 66 -28.44 -40.48 41.64
C ALA A 66 -28.11 -41.92 41.18
N TYR A 67 -28.48 -42.29 39.95
CA TYR A 67 -28.29 -43.64 39.41
C TYR A 67 -26.98 -43.80 38.61
N ALA A 68 -26.49 -42.73 37.99
CA ALA A 68 -25.33 -42.77 37.09
C ALA A 68 -24.45 -41.51 37.19
N PRO A 69 -23.97 -41.14 38.39
CA PRO A 69 -23.34 -39.83 38.62
C PRO A 69 -22.08 -39.63 37.78
N ALA A 70 -21.28 -40.67 37.56
CA ALA A 70 -20.07 -40.59 36.74
C ALA A 70 -20.37 -40.19 35.28
N ILE A 71 -21.46 -40.71 34.70
CA ILE A 71 -21.85 -40.41 33.31
C ILE A 71 -22.30 -38.95 33.19
N PHE A 72 -23.06 -38.45 34.16
CA PHE A 72 -23.52 -37.06 34.17
C PHE A 72 -22.35 -36.08 34.41
N ILE A 73 -21.36 -36.44 35.23
CA ILE A 73 -20.13 -35.65 35.40
C ILE A 73 -19.35 -35.55 34.08
N GLU A 74 -19.21 -36.63 33.32
CA GLU A 74 -18.54 -36.55 32.01
C GLU A 74 -19.31 -35.64 31.03
N GLY A 75 -20.64 -35.77 30.97
CA GLY A 75 -21.49 -34.85 30.20
C GLY A 75 -21.34 -33.40 30.65
N ALA A 76 -21.19 -33.17 31.96
CA ALA A 76 -20.95 -31.86 32.54
C ALA A 76 -19.63 -31.25 32.07
N ILE A 77 -18.56 -32.05 32.07
CA ILE A 77 -17.24 -31.63 31.60
C ILE A 77 -17.32 -31.23 30.13
N ILE A 78 -18.02 -32.01 29.30
CA ILE A 78 -18.26 -31.68 27.88
C ILE A 78 -19.01 -30.34 27.77
N ALA A 79 -20.15 -30.18 28.45
CA ALA A 79 -20.92 -28.93 28.40
C ALA A 79 -20.12 -27.71 28.91
N ALA A 80 -19.42 -27.86 30.04
CA ALA A 80 -18.62 -26.81 30.66
C ALA A 80 -17.40 -26.42 29.80
N SER A 81 -16.77 -27.38 29.12
CA SER A 81 -15.66 -27.10 28.18
C SER A 81 -16.08 -26.16 27.06
N GLY A 82 -17.36 -26.19 26.64
CA GLY A 82 -17.91 -25.23 25.69
C GLY A 82 -17.89 -23.78 26.19
N GLY A 83 -18.09 -23.56 27.49
CA GLY A 83 -17.94 -22.23 28.09
C GLY A 83 -16.53 -21.68 27.96
N PHE A 84 -15.51 -22.50 28.27
CA PHE A 84 -14.10 -22.11 28.12
C PHE A 84 -13.71 -21.87 26.66
N ILE A 85 -14.16 -22.72 25.74
CA ILE A 85 -13.93 -22.55 24.28
C ILE A 85 -14.59 -21.26 23.80
N ALA A 86 -15.82 -20.98 24.22
CA ALA A 86 -16.54 -19.77 23.83
C ALA A 86 -15.86 -18.50 24.35
N ILE A 87 -15.36 -18.50 25.59
CA ILE A 87 -14.55 -17.40 26.13
C ILE A 87 -13.27 -17.20 25.31
N GLY A 88 -12.55 -18.27 24.99
CA GLY A 88 -11.34 -18.21 24.17
C GLY A 88 -11.62 -17.65 22.76
N ALA A 89 -12.68 -18.12 22.12
CA ALA A 89 -13.11 -17.62 20.81
C ALA A 89 -13.50 -16.14 20.84
N ALA A 90 -14.22 -15.71 21.89
CA ALA A 90 -14.60 -14.30 22.06
C ALA A 90 -13.37 -13.39 22.22
N ILE A 91 -12.38 -13.82 23.03
CA ILE A 91 -11.12 -13.08 23.22
C ILE A 91 -10.37 -12.98 21.88
N LEU A 92 -10.20 -14.11 21.17
CA LEU A 92 -9.50 -14.13 19.89
C LEU A 92 -10.14 -13.21 18.86
N MET A 93 -11.47 -13.30 18.69
CA MET A 93 -12.21 -12.43 17.78
C MET A 93 -12.13 -10.95 18.18
N SER A 94 -12.05 -10.64 19.48
CA SER A 94 -11.85 -9.27 19.97
C SER A 94 -10.48 -8.73 19.57
N ILE A 95 -9.42 -9.55 19.68
CA ILE A 95 -8.05 -9.19 19.27
C ILE A 95 -7.97 -8.95 17.75
N ILE A 96 -8.54 -9.85 16.95
CA ILE A 96 -8.56 -9.73 15.47
C ILE A 96 -9.25 -8.41 15.07
N ARG A 97 -10.44 -8.14 15.64
CA ARG A 97 -11.17 -6.90 15.38
C ARG A 97 -10.40 -5.65 15.83
N ALA A 98 -9.72 -5.70 16.97
CA ALA A 98 -8.92 -4.59 17.45
C ALA A 98 -7.75 -4.26 16.50
N ARG A 99 -7.20 -5.28 15.81
CA ARG A 99 -6.22 -5.08 14.74
C ARG A 99 -6.85 -4.46 13.49
N GLU A 100 -8.01 -4.94 13.06
CA GLU A 100 -8.71 -4.39 11.89
C GLU A 100 -9.18 -2.95 12.11
N ALA A 101 -9.65 -2.61 13.31
CA ALA A 101 -10.10 -1.26 13.64
C ALA A 101 -8.97 -0.22 13.54
N LYS A 102 -7.71 -0.61 13.77
CA LYS A 102 -6.54 0.25 13.53
C LYS A 102 -6.34 0.59 12.06
N ASN A 103 -6.90 -0.21 11.14
CA ASN A 103 -6.76 -0.03 9.70
C ASN A 103 -7.94 0.73 9.07
N VAL A 104 -8.93 1.17 9.86
CA VAL A 104 -10.07 1.94 9.33
C VAL A 104 -9.69 3.41 9.18
N ALA A 105 -9.22 3.76 7.99
CA ALA A 105 -8.87 5.12 7.62
C ALA A 105 -10.10 5.91 7.15
N THR A 106 -10.74 6.68 8.05
CA THR A 106 -11.95 7.48 7.70
C THR A 106 -11.63 8.69 6.80
N TYR A 107 -10.40 9.19 6.81
CA TYR A 107 -9.98 10.40 6.08
C TYR A 107 -8.77 10.18 5.15
N GLY A 108 -8.52 8.93 4.76
CA GLY A 108 -7.36 8.54 3.95
C GLY A 108 -6.31 7.78 4.75
N SER A 109 -5.61 6.88 4.06
CA SER A 109 -4.64 5.93 4.64
C SER A 109 -3.20 6.43 4.64
N ALA A 110 -2.98 7.72 4.33
CA ALA A 110 -1.65 8.29 4.27
C ALA A 110 -1.00 8.26 5.66
N ARG A 111 0.18 7.66 5.73
CA ARG A 111 1.02 7.60 6.93
C ARG A 111 2.48 7.63 6.54
N TRP A 112 3.35 7.92 7.50
CA TRP A 112 4.79 7.75 7.31
C TRP A 112 5.12 6.29 7.01
N ALA A 113 6.09 6.08 6.11
CA ALA A 113 6.58 4.76 5.76
C ALA A 113 7.38 4.16 6.93
N GLU A 114 7.23 2.84 7.11
CA GLU A 114 8.05 2.04 8.02
C GLU A 114 9.37 1.62 7.34
N ASP A 115 10.41 1.30 8.12
CA ASP A 115 11.73 0.91 7.59
C ASP A 115 11.65 -0.21 6.54
N ARG A 116 10.80 -1.23 6.78
CA ARG A 116 10.57 -2.32 5.81
C ARG A 116 10.02 -1.83 4.48
N GLU A 117 9.17 -0.81 4.49
CA GLU A 117 8.54 -0.24 3.29
C GLU A 117 9.53 0.63 2.54
N ILE A 118 10.35 1.40 3.25
CA ILE A 118 11.44 2.20 2.67
C ILE A 118 12.45 1.28 1.96
N ARG A 119 12.83 0.17 2.60
CA ARG A 119 13.72 -0.85 2.00
C ARG A 119 13.07 -1.55 0.81
N ALA A 120 11.81 -1.96 0.93
CA ALA A 120 11.08 -2.60 -0.15
C ALA A 120 10.91 -1.67 -1.37
N ALA A 121 10.76 -0.37 -1.14
CA ALA A 121 10.73 0.66 -2.19
C ALA A 121 12.11 0.97 -2.79
N GLY A 122 13.19 0.33 -2.32
CA GLY A 122 14.55 0.53 -2.85
C GLY A 122 15.18 1.88 -2.52
N LEU A 123 14.60 2.65 -1.59
CA LEU A 123 15.01 4.05 -1.38
C LEU A 123 16.36 4.23 -0.67
N LEU A 124 16.94 3.15 -0.14
CA LEU A 124 18.25 3.16 0.54
C LEU A 124 19.40 2.75 -0.39
N GLY A 125 19.15 2.68 -1.69
CA GLY A 125 20.16 2.40 -2.70
C GLY A 125 21.24 3.50 -2.78
N PRO A 126 22.42 3.16 -3.34
CA PRO A 126 23.51 4.12 -3.54
C PRO A 126 23.21 5.14 -4.65
N ASP A 127 22.41 4.75 -5.64
CA ASP A 127 22.10 5.52 -6.84
C ASP A 127 20.73 6.20 -6.74
N GLY A 128 20.47 7.15 -7.64
CA GLY A 128 19.19 7.86 -7.70
C GLY A 128 19.25 9.35 -7.36
N VAL A 129 18.13 10.03 -7.58
CA VAL A 129 17.91 11.41 -7.14
C VAL A 129 17.82 11.45 -5.62
N VAL A 130 18.59 12.33 -4.97
CA VAL A 130 18.57 12.46 -3.51
C VAL A 130 17.28 13.14 -3.07
N LEU A 131 16.46 12.44 -2.29
CA LEU A 131 15.20 12.93 -1.75
C LEU A 131 15.34 13.55 -0.35
N GLY A 132 16.28 13.03 0.44
CA GLY A 132 16.48 13.45 1.82
C GLY A 132 17.33 12.46 2.61
N ARG A 133 17.12 12.43 3.92
CA ARG A 133 17.84 11.54 4.85
C ARG A 133 16.86 10.82 5.75
N TYR A 134 17.09 9.52 5.93
CA TYR A 134 16.42 8.67 6.91
C TYR A 134 17.48 8.14 7.88
N ASP A 135 17.43 8.58 9.14
CA ASP A 135 18.47 8.35 10.14
C ASP A 135 19.88 8.72 9.66
N ARG A 136 20.70 7.72 9.32
CA ARG A 136 22.08 7.88 8.83
C ARG A 136 22.20 7.67 7.32
N ASP A 137 21.15 7.22 6.67
CA ASP A 137 21.14 6.85 5.26
C ASP A 137 20.47 7.95 4.42
N TYR A 138 20.96 8.13 3.19
CA TYR A 138 20.30 9.01 2.22
C TYR A 138 19.15 8.27 1.55
N LEU A 139 18.01 8.93 1.46
CA LEU A 139 16.89 8.47 0.64
C LEU A 139 17.13 8.88 -0.79
N ARG A 140 17.10 7.92 -1.72
CA ARG A 140 17.29 8.15 -3.15
C ARG A 140 16.21 7.47 -3.96
N HIS A 141 15.87 8.05 -5.10
CA HIS A 141 14.95 7.47 -6.05
C HIS A 141 15.64 7.23 -7.39
N ASP A 142 15.77 5.96 -7.76
CA ASP A 142 16.40 5.48 -9.00
C ASP A 142 15.38 4.81 -9.94
N GLY A 143 14.10 5.17 -9.78
CA GLY A 143 13.01 4.66 -10.61
C GLY A 143 12.81 5.50 -11.88
N PRO A 144 12.01 5.00 -12.84
CA PRO A 144 11.63 5.74 -14.03
C PRO A 144 10.67 6.91 -13.74
N GLU A 145 10.15 7.01 -12.53
CA GLU A 145 9.19 8.04 -12.14
C GLU A 145 9.81 9.43 -12.02
N HIS A 146 8.97 10.45 -12.16
CA HIS A 146 9.40 11.84 -11.99
C HIS A 146 9.32 12.29 -10.53
N VAL A 147 10.31 13.08 -10.11
CA VAL A 147 10.38 13.64 -8.75
C VAL A 147 9.96 15.11 -8.77
N LEU A 148 8.91 15.45 -8.03
CA LEU A 148 8.46 16.83 -7.81
C LEU A 148 8.90 17.32 -6.43
N CYS A 149 9.74 18.37 -6.40
CA CYS A 149 10.14 19.02 -5.15
C CYS A 149 9.33 20.30 -4.93
N PHE A 150 8.44 20.29 -3.93
CA PHE A 150 7.74 21.48 -3.47
C PHE A 150 8.47 22.11 -2.27
N ALA A 151 9.19 23.21 -2.51
CA ALA A 151 10.01 23.84 -1.48
C ALA A 151 9.97 25.39 -1.58
N PRO A 152 9.59 26.11 -0.51
CA PRO A 152 9.65 27.58 -0.45
C PRO A 152 11.06 28.15 -0.68
N THR A 153 11.18 29.45 -0.88
CA THR A 153 12.49 30.10 -0.91
C THR A 153 13.22 29.92 0.42
N ARG A 154 14.56 29.78 0.37
CA ARG A 154 15.43 29.55 1.56
C ARG A 154 15.14 28.27 2.37
N SER A 155 14.38 27.33 1.84
CA SER A 155 14.12 26.01 2.45
C SER A 155 15.26 25.00 2.30
N GLY A 156 16.32 25.36 1.57
CA GLY A 156 17.46 24.47 1.37
C GLY A 156 17.36 23.51 0.18
N LYS A 157 16.38 23.65 -0.74
CA LYS A 157 16.26 22.77 -1.93
C LYS A 157 17.56 22.63 -2.74
N GLY A 158 18.35 23.70 -2.85
CA GLY A 158 19.63 23.68 -3.55
C GLY A 158 20.65 22.77 -2.85
N VAL A 159 20.89 23.02 -1.56
CA VAL A 159 21.92 22.32 -0.78
C VAL A 159 21.51 20.91 -0.33
N GLY A 160 20.20 20.66 -0.17
CA GLY A 160 19.69 19.39 0.36
C GLY A 160 19.23 18.38 -0.68
N LEU A 161 18.92 18.83 -1.91
CA LEU A 161 18.37 17.97 -2.96
C LEU A 161 19.16 18.13 -4.27
N VAL A 162 19.26 19.34 -4.82
CA VAL A 162 19.82 19.57 -6.17
C VAL A 162 21.32 19.30 -6.22
N VAL A 163 22.12 19.98 -5.38
CA VAL A 163 23.58 19.83 -5.37
C VAL A 163 24.00 18.40 -5.00
N PRO A 164 23.46 17.76 -3.93
CA PRO A 164 23.77 16.36 -3.64
C PRO A 164 23.44 15.43 -4.80
N THR A 165 22.30 15.63 -5.47
CA THR A 165 21.94 14.84 -6.66
C THR A 165 22.97 15.02 -7.76
N LEU A 166 23.33 16.25 -8.13
CA LEU A 166 24.31 16.47 -9.21
C LEU A 166 25.72 15.94 -8.90
N LEU A 167 26.07 15.78 -7.63
CA LEU A 167 27.34 15.21 -7.18
C LEU A 167 27.33 13.68 -7.04
N THR A 168 26.16 13.04 -7.01
CA THR A 168 26.03 11.59 -6.82
C THR A 168 25.40 10.87 -8.01
N TRP A 169 24.59 11.57 -8.81
CA TRP A 169 23.90 11.04 -9.98
C TRP A 169 24.90 10.56 -11.04
N PRO A 170 24.95 9.25 -11.33
CA PRO A 170 25.99 8.65 -12.16
C PRO A 170 25.77 8.92 -13.66
N ALA A 171 24.54 9.26 -14.07
CA ALA A 171 24.19 9.45 -15.47
C ALA A 171 24.28 10.92 -15.92
N SER A 172 23.98 11.16 -17.19
CA SER A 172 23.90 12.50 -17.77
C SER A 172 22.78 13.31 -17.13
N ALA A 173 22.98 14.63 -17.07
CA ALA A 173 22.01 15.57 -16.52
C ALA A 173 21.96 16.83 -17.40
N ILE A 174 20.75 17.30 -17.69
CA ILE A 174 20.48 18.62 -18.27
C ILE A 174 19.89 19.46 -17.16
N VAL A 175 20.52 20.59 -16.85
CA VAL A 175 20.17 21.41 -15.69
C VAL A 175 19.82 22.82 -16.16
N HIS A 176 18.58 23.23 -15.93
CA HIS A 176 18.18 24.62 -16.12
C HIS A 176 18.58 25.43 -14.87
N ASP A 177 19.69 26.15 -14.96
CA ASP A 177 20.31 26.86 -13.84
C ASP A 177 20.29 28.38 -14.03
N ILE A 178 19.11 28.98 -13.82
CA ILE A 178 18.88 30.43 -13.98
C ILE A 178 19.87 31.28 -13.16
N LYS A 179 20.38 30.76 -12.04
CA LYS A 179 21.27 31.49 -11.13
C LYS A 179 22.76 31.17 -11.31
N GLY A 180 23.12 30.11 -12.03
CA GLY A 180 24.50 29.63 -12.17
C GLY A 180 25.09 28.99 -10.89
N GLU A 181 24.30 28.77 -9.85
CA GLU A 181 24.76 28.20 -8.57
C GLU A 181 25.13 26.72 -8.73
N ASN A 182 24.34 25.96 -9.51
CA ASN A 182 24.59 24.54 -9.74
C ASN A 182 25.84 24.34 -10.58
N TRP A 183 26.03 25.16 -11.62
CA TRP A 183 27.25 25.14 -12.43
C TRP A 183 28.48 25.38 -11.57
N THR A 184 28.47 26.47 -10.80
CA THR A 184 29.60 26.89 -9.96
C THR A 184 30.00 25.82 -8.94
N LEU A 185 29.01 25.17 -8.32
CA LEU A 185 29.24 24.19 -7.26
C LEU A 185 29.58 22.79 -7.78
N THR A 186 29.06 22.38 -8.94
CA THR A 186 29.07 20.96 -9.33
C THR A 186 29.81 20.66 -10.64
N ALA A 187 29.98 21.64 -11.55
CA ALA A 187 30.57 21.39 -12.86
C ALA A 187 31.99 20.82 -12.79
N GLY A 188 32.82 21.34 -11.88
CA GLY A 188 34.19 20.87 -11.69
C GLY A 188 34.29 19.43 -11.20
N PHE A 189 33.34 18.98 -10.37
CA PHE A 189 33.25 17.58 -9.96
C PHE A 189 32.78 16.70 -11.12
N ARG A 190 31.68 17.08 -11.78
CA ARG A 190 31.11 16.32 -12.90
C ARG A 190 32.08 16.20 -14.09
N ALA A 191 32.93 17.19 -14.30
CA ALA A 191 33.97 17.18 -15.34
C ALA A 191 35.01 16.05 -15.15
N LYS A 192 35.13 15.49 -13.93
CA LYS A 192 35.97 14.31 -13.67
C LYS A 192 35.35 13.01 -14.17
N HIS A 193 34.05 13.00 -14.43
CA HIS A 193 33.29 11.81 -14.82
C HIS A 193 32.82 11.85 -16.29
N GLY A 194 32.80 13.02 -16.92
CA GLY A 194 32.41 13.15 -18.31
C GLY A 194 32.47 14.59 -18.81
N ARG A 195 32.01 14.80 -20.05
CA ARG A 195 31.95 16.13 -20.66
C ARG A 195 30.87 16.97 -19.99
N VAL A 196 31.24 18.20 -19.62
CA VAL A 196 30.33 19.18 -19.01
C VAL A 196 30.32 20.44 -19.89
N LEU A 197 29.13 20.88 -20.28
CA LEU A 197 28.93 22.00 -21.19
C LEU A 197 28.09 23.08 -20.50
N LEU A 198 28.55 24.32 -20.56
CA LEU A 198 27.77 25.49 -20.18
C LEU A 198 27.14 26.05 -21.45
N PHE A 199 25.83 26.25 -21.45
CA PHE A 199 25.15 27.04 -22.47
C PHE A 199 24.49 28.24 -21.81
N ASP A 200 25.05 29.42 -22.06
CA ASP A 200 24.58 30.72 -21.59
C ASP A 200 24.91 31.75 -22.68
N PRO A 201 23.94 32.11 -23.54
CA PRO A 201 24.17 33.02 -24.67
C PRO A 201 24.75 34.39 -24.31
N THR A 202 24.66 34.80 -23.04
CA THR A 202 25.18 36.08 -22.55
C THR A 202 26.62 35.97 -22.04
N ASN A 203 27.16 34.76 -21.93
CA ASN A 203 28.46 34.47 -21.35
C ASN A 203 29.48 34.15 -22.43
N ALA A 204 30.59 34.90 -22.45
CA ALA A 204 31.68 34.70 -23.40
C ALA A 204 32.35 33.32 -23.31
N ARG A 205 32.18 32.59 -22.20
CA ARG A 205 32.69 31.22 -22.00
C ARG A 205 31.65 30.14 -22.31
N SER A 206 30.48 30.51 -22.82
CA SER A 206 29.46 29.56 -23.23
C SER A 206 29.96 28.66 -24.35
N SER A 207 29.49 27.42 -24.33
CA SER A 207 29.58 26.53 -25.47
C SER A 207 28.73 27.09 -26.59
N ALA A 208 29.22 26.96 -27.83
CA ALA A 208 28.43 27.27 -29.01
C ALA A 208 27.34 26.21 -29.20
N TYR A 209 26.14 26.64 -29.59
CA TYR A 209 25.02 25.77 -29.93
C TYR A 209 24.36 26.28 -31.20
N ASN A 210 24.14 25.38 -32.15
CA ASN A 210 23.37 25.65 -33.35
C ASN A 210 22.39 24.49 -33.56
N PRO A 211 21.08 24.70 -33.31
CA PRO A 211 20.08 23.62 -33.47
C PRO A 211 20.00 23.10 -34.90
N LEU A 212 20.41 23.89 -35.91
CA LEU A 212 20.40 23.47 -37.31
C LEU A 212 21.40 22.35 -37.59
N LEU A 213 22.40 22.15 -36.72
CA LEU A 213 23.32 21.02 -36.84
C LEU A 213 22.66 19.68 -36.51
N GLU A 214 21.50 19.68 -35.87
CA GLU A 214 20.73 18.47 -35.57
C GLU A 214 19.84 18.01 -36.75
N VAL A 215 19.77 18.81 -37.83
CA VAL A 215 19.02 18.43 -39.04
C VAL A 215 19.77 17.36 -39.82
N ARG A 216 19.22 16.15 -39.86
CA ARG A 216 19.80 15.04 -40.63
C ARG A 216 19.35 15.12 -42.07
N GLN A 217 20.30 15.22 -42.99
CA GLN A 217 20.03 15.22 -44.43
C GLN A 217 19.42 13.89 -44.89
N GLY A 218 18.46 13.95 -45.82
CA GLY A 218 17.80 12.78 -46.41
C GLY A 218 16.37 12.57 -45.88
N GLU A 219 16.01 11.33 -45.55
CA GLU A 219 14.63 10.93 -45.23
C GLU A 219 14.02 11.71 -44.05
N TRP A 220 14.83 12.12 -43.08
CA TRP A 220 14.38 12.76 -41.85
C TRP A 220 14.41 14.30 -41.88
N GLU A 221 14.92 14.89 -42.96
CA GLU A 221 15.25 16.32 -43.02
C GLU A 221 14.03 17.21 -42.74
N VAL A 222 12.90 16.94 -43.40
CA VAL A 222 11.65 17.69 -43.20
C VAL A 222 11.16 17.58 -41.76
N ARG A 223 11.22 16.38 -41.15
CA ARG A 223 10.78 16.16 -39.78
C ARG A 223 11.67 16.89 -38.78
N ASP A 224 12.98 16.86 -38.97
CA ASP A 224 13.93 17.50 -38.07
C ASP A 224 13.80 19.03 -38.14
N VAL A 225 13.58 19.59 -39.33
CA VAL A 225 13.28 21.02 -39.50
C VAL A 225 11.94 21.39 -38.86
N GLN A 226 10.89 20.57 -39.03
CA GLN A 226 9.60 20.78 -38.36
C GLN A 226 9.73 20.79 -36.84
N ASN A 227 10.47 19.85 -36.26
CA ASN A 227 10.70 19.82 -34.80
C ASN A 227 11.39 21.09 -34.30
N ILE A 228 12.40 21.58 -35.04
CA ILE A 228 13.09 22.84 -34.68
C ILE A 228 12.12 24.03 -34.84
N ALA A 229 11.36 24.10 -35.92
CA ALA A 229 10.39 25.15 -36.16
C ALA A 229 9.29 25.17 -35.08
N ASP A 230 8.81 24.01 -34.64
CA ASP A 230 7.84 23.88 -33.57
C ASP A 230 8.38 24.42 -32.24
N ILE A 231 9.63 24.07 -31.88
CA ILE A 231 10.28 24.60 -30.66
C ILE A 231 10.40 26.13 -30.70
N LEU A 232 10.68 26.71 -31.88
CA LEU A 232 10.89 28.15 -32.05
C LEU A 232 9.60 28.95 -32.12
N VAL A 233 8.57 28.39 -32.76
CA VAL A 233 7.31 29.09 -33.05
C VAL A 233 6.24 28.85 -31.99
N ASP A 234 6.29 27.70 -31.31
CA ASP A 234 5.31 27.28 -30.31
C ASP A 234 6.00 26.79 -29.03
N PRO A 235 6.68 27.69 -28.29
CA PRO A 235 7.39 27.32 -27.07
C PRO A 235 6.47 26.84 -25.94
N GLU A 236 5.16 27.13 -26.03
CA GLU A 236 4.15 26.67 -25.06
C GLU A 236 3.58 25.28 -25.38
N GLY A 237 3.86 24.74 -26.58
CA GLY A 237 3.37 23.44 -27.04
C GLY A 237 1.85 23.37 -27.17
N SER A 238 1.18 24.52 -27.35
CA SER A 238 -0.28 24.58 -27.43
C SER A 238 -0.72 24.52 -28.89
N LEU A 239 -0.62 23.32 -29.47
CA LEU A 239 -0.96 23.05 -30.87
C LEU A 239 -2.36 23.58 -31.27
N ASP A 240 -3.31 23.58 -30.32
CA ASP A 240 -4.70 23.97 -30.55
C ASP A 240 -4.93 25.50 -30.59
N LYS A 241 -3.94 26.32 -30.25
CA LYS A 241 -4.09 27.80 -30.17
C LYS A 241 -3.22 28.59 -31.14
N ARG A 242 -2.60 27.94 -32.13
CA ARG A 242 -1.72 28.67 -33.06
C ARG A 242 -2.48 29.73 -33.86
N ASN A 243 -2.09 30.99 -33.68
CA ASN A 243 -2.64 32.12 -34.42
C ASN A 243 -2.12 32.13 -35.88
N HIS A 244 -2.65 33.02 -36.72
CA HIS A 244 -2.24 33.12 -38.12
C HIS A 244 -0.73 33.34 -38.29
N TRP A 245 -0.12 34.19 -37.45
CA TRP A 245 1.29 34.53 -37.55
C TRP A 245 2.19 33.35 -37.19
N GLU A 246 1.83 32.57 -36.18
CA GLU A 246 2.55 31.35 -35.80
C GLU A 246 2.48 30.31 -36.92
N LYS A 247 1.30 30.09 -37.51
CA LYS A 247 1.14 29.14 -38.63
C LYS A 247 1.95 29.54 -39.87
N THR A 248 1.89 30.82 -40.24
CA THR A 248 2.64 31.35 -41.39
C THR A 248 4.14 31.31 -41.14
N SER A 249 4.60 31.66 -39.93
CA SER A 249 6.02 31.60 -39.56
C SER A 249 6.55 30.17 -39.56
N HIS A 250 5.78 29.23 -39.03
CA HIS A 250 6.13 27.81 -39.10
C HIS A 250 6.26 27.35 -40.56
N SER A 251 5.27 27.64 -41.41
CA SER A 251 5.29 27.26 -42.84
C SER A 251 6.51 27.82 -43.57
N LEU A 252 6.85 29.09 -43.30
CA LEU A 252 8.06 29.73 -43.82
C LEU A 252 9.34 29.01 -43.39
N LEU A 253 9.46 28.65 -42.10
CA LEU A 253 10.66 28.00 -41.55
C LEU A 253 10.84 26.56 -42.05
N VAL A 254 9.74 25.86 -42.37
CA VAL A 254 9.78 24.49 -42.89
C VAL A 254 9.82 24.43 -44.43
N GLY A 255 9.69 25.56 -45.11
CA GLY A 255 9.73 25.66 -46.58
C GLY A 255 8.47 25.10 -47.27
N ALA A 256 7.31 25.15 -46.60
CA ALA A 256 6.02 24.69 -47.12
C ALA A 256 5.19 25.80 -47.78
#